data_AF-A0A2M7FDV2-F1
#
_entry.id   AF-A0A2M7FDV2-F1
#
_cell.length_a   1.000
_cell.length_b   1.000
_cell.length_c   1.000
_cell.angle_alpha   90.00
_cell.angle_beta   90.00
_cell.angle_gamma   90.00
#
_symmetry.space_group_name_H-M   'P 1'
#
loop_
_entity.id
_entity.type
_entity.pdbx_description
1 polymer ?
#
loop_
_entity_poly.entity_id
_entity_poly.type
_entity_poly.pdbx_seq_one_letter_code
_entity_poly.pdbx_strand_id
1 'polypeptide(L)'
;MQTNSSNQTAEHIDQQLNSLLAPLEKQLAELFFTKAPRLPKEITELLVTLAPIFSLVGLFLWAIAILAMAGVSLLALPLWAFAAPAATNAFFYMLLSIVGWLLLLASIPGLFSRSKTGWNFAFYGSLWQGVINLVTFNLLGLIVGLAVSLYFLFQMRPWYGAKLPGAGQTSAK
;
A
#
# COMPACT_ATOMS: atom_id res chain seq x y z
N MET A 1 -27.03 -14.01 3.08
CA MET A 1 -26.57 -13.81 1.68
C MET A 1 -26.46 -12.30 1.41
N GLN A 2 -25.33 -11.66 1.69
CA GLN A 2 -25.06 -10.23 1.39
C GLN A 2 -23.61 -9.96 0.95
N THR A 3 -22.77 -10.99 0.78
CA THR A 3 -21.33 -10.86 0.52
C THR A 3 -20.97 -10.48 -0.93
N ASN A 4 -21.95 -10.30 -1.83
CA ASN A 4 -21.67 -10.11 -3.25
C ASN A 4 -21.45 -8.64 -3.66
N SER A 5 -22.02 -7.66 -2.93
CA SER A 5 -21.98 -6.25 -3.33
C SER A 5 -20.63 -5.57 -3.04
N SER A 6 -19.98 -5.90 -1.92
CA SER A 6 -18.69 -5.30 -1.54
C SER A 6 -17.55 -5.75 -2.45
N ASN A 7 -17.54 -7.03 -2.84
CA ASN A 7 -16.50 -7.58 -3.72
C ASN A 7 -16.62 -7.01 -5.14
N GLN A 8 -17.84 -6.86 -5.67
CA GLN A 8 -18.08 -6.24 -6.97
C GLN A 8 -17.62 -4.78 -7.01
N THR A 9 -17.79 -4.03 -5.91
CA THR A 9 -17.36 -2.63 -5.83
C THR A 9 -15.83 -2.52 -5.87
N ALA A 10 -15.12 -3.35 -5.11
CA ALA A 10 -13.66 -3.35 -5.11
C ALA A 10 -13.07 -3.75 -6.47
N GLU A 11 -13.64 -4.76 -7.13
CA GLU A 11 -13.23 -5.14 -8.48
C GLU A 11 -13.45 -4.03 -9.50
N HIS A 12 -14.56 -3.30 -9.41
CA HIS A 12 -14.83 -2.18 -10.30
C HIS A 12 -13.82 -1.03 -10.12
N ILE A 13 -13.49 -0.70 -8.87
CA ILE A 13 -12.48 0.32 -8.55
C ILE A 13 -11.10 -0.12 -9.06
N ASP A 14 -10.71 -1.38 -8.85
CA ASP A 14 -9.45 -1.91 -9.37
C ASP A 14 -9.39 -1.82 -10.89
N GLN A 15 -10.46 -2.21 -11.60
CA GLN A 15 -10.52 -2.10 -13.06
C GLN A 15 -10.34 -0.67 -13.55
N GLN A 16 -11.03 0.30 -12.93
CA GLN A 16 -10.92 1.71 -13.30
C GLN A 16 -9.49 2.23 -13.06
N LEU A 17 -8.94 2.03 -11.86
CA LEU A 17 -7.59 2.49 -11.53
C LEU A 17 -6.52 1.78 -12.38
N ASN A 18 -6.66 0.48 -12.61
CA ASN A 18 -5.73 -0.28 -13.44
C ASN A 18 -5.75 0.23 -14.89
N SER A 19 -6.91 0.59 -15.44
CA SER A 19 -7.00 1.15 -16.80
C SER A 19 -6.19 2.44 -16.95
N LEU A 20 -6.16 3.27 -15.90
CA LEU A 20 -5.43 4.53 -15.88
C LEU A 20 -3.93 4.33 -15.59
N LEU A 21 -3.61 3.38 -14.71
CA LEU A 21 -2.27 3.19 -14.16
C LEU A 21 -1.47 2.08 -14.84
N ALA A 22 -2.07 1.24 -15.69
CA ALA A 22 -1.39 0.18 -16.42
C ALA A 22 -0.17 0.65 -17.23
N PRO A 23 -0.19 1.82 -17.92
CA PRO A 23 0.99 2.33 -18.60
C PRO A 23 2.14 2.62 -17.63
N LEU A 24 1.83 3.20 -16.48
CA LEU A 24 2.79 3.52 -15.43
C LEU A 24 3.33 2.23 -14.78
N GLU A 25 2.47 1.26 -14.47
CA GLU A 25 2.88 -0.05 -13.97
C GLU A 25 3.88 -0.71 -14.92
N LYS A 26 3.62 -0.64 -16.24
CA LYS A 26 4.50 -1.22 -17.26
C LYS A 26 5.87 -0.54 -17.27
N GLN A 27 5.92 0.79 -17.25
CA GLN A 27 7.18 1.54 -17.20
C GLN A 27 7.98 1.22 -15.92
N LEU A 28 7.31 1.20 -14.77
CA LEU A 28 7.94 0.86 -13.49
C LEU A 28 8.42 -0.58 -13.48
N ALA A 29 7.63 -1.53 -14.00
CA ALA A 29 8.05 -2.91 -14.15
C ALA A 29 9.33 -3.02 -14.97
N GLU A 30 9.40 -2.36 -16.12
CA GLU A 30 10.60 -2.35 -16.96
C GLU A 30 11.82 -1.76 -16.23
N LEU A 31 11.63 -0.65 -15.51
CA LEU A 31 12.69 -0.04 -14.70
C LEU A 31 13.17 -0.98 -13.59
N PHE A 32 12.28 -1.54 -12.79
CA PHE A 32 12.66 -2.39 -11.65
C PHE A 32 13.19 -3.76 -12.08
N PHE A 33 12.67 -4.36 -13.17
CA PHE A 33 13.17 -5.65 -13.64
C PHE A 33 14.50 -5.56 -14.41
N THR A 34 14.80 -4.39 -14.98
CA THR A 34 16.04 -4.16 -15.76
C THR A 34 17.15 -3.52 -14.93
N LYS A 35 16.82 -2.60 -14.02
CA LYS A 35 17.81 -1.80 -13.29
C LYS A 35 17.98 -2.20 -11.84
N ALA A 36 16.98 -2.81 -11.21
CA ALA A 36 17.05 -3.14 -9.79
C ALA A 36 17.59 -4.55 -9.54
N PRO A 37 18.40 -4.77 -8.48
CA PRO A 37 18.85 -6.10 -8.10
C PRO A 37 17.67 -7.03 -7.82
N ARG A 38 17.69 -8.24 -8.37
CA ARG A 38 16.66 -9.25 -8.11
C ARG A 38 16.92 -9.93 -6.77
N LEU A 39 15.86 -10.09 -5.99
CA LEU A 39 15.94 -10.86 -4.75
C LEU A 39 15.96 -12.37 -5.04
N PRO A 40 16.68 -13.17 -4.25
CA PRO A 40 16.55 -14.62 -4.25
C PRO A 40 15.08 -15.05 -4.09
N LYS A 41 14.73 -16.21 -4.65
CA LYS A 41 13.34 -16.70 -4.65
C LYS A 41 12.83 -16.92 -3.22
N GLU A 42 13.69 -17.44 -2.36
CA GLU A 42 13.42 -17.76 -0.96
C GLU A 42 13.07 -16.49 -0.17
N ILE A 43 13.82 -15.40 -0.38
CA ILE A 43 13.55 -14.10 0.25
C ILE A 43 12.23 -13.53 -0.28
N THR A 44 11.99 -13.63 -1.58
CA THR A 44 10.76 -13.11 -2.20
C THR A 44 9.53 -13.87 -1.71
N GLU A 45 9.61 -15.20 -1.56
CA GLU A 45 8.54 -16.03 -1.02
C GLU A 45 8.23 -15.70 0.45
N LEU A 46 9.27 -15.49 1.25
CA LEU A 46 9.14 -15.03 2.63
C LEU A 46 8.46 -13.66 2.67
N LEU A 47 8.87 -12.71 1.82
CA LEU A 47 8.25 -11.38 1.74
C LEU A 47 6.78 -11.47 1.33
N VAL A 48 6.41 -12.28 0.34
CA VAL A 48 5.00 -12.48 -0.08
C VAL A 48 4.17 -13.05 1.06
N THR A 49 4.76 -13.94 1.85
CA THR A 49 4.09 -14.56 3.01
C THR A 49 3.95 -13.58 4.18
N LEU A 50 4.94 -12.72 4.39
CA LEU A 50 4.91 -11.68 5.41
C LEU A 50 4.16 -10.41 4.99
N ALA A 51 3.97 -10.16 3.70
CA ALA A 51 3.34 -8.94 3.19
C ALA A 51 1.97 -8.64 3.84
N PRO A 52 1.04 -9.61 3.99
CA PRO A 52 -0.21 -9.36 4.69
C PRO A 52 0.00 -8.99 6.17
N ILE A 53 0.98 -9.62 6.82
CA ILE A 53 1.32 -9.36 8.23
C ILE A 53 1.92 -7.96 8.37
N PHE A 54 2.85 -7.57 7.50
CA PHE A 54 3.40 -6.21 7.47
C PHE A 54 2.32 -5.16 7.22
N SER A 55 1.35 -5.43 6.35
CA SER A 55 0.21 -4.53 6.13
C SER A 55 -0.66 -4.38 7.39
N LEU A 56 -0.93 -5.48 8.10
CA LEU A 56 -1.67 -5.44 9.38
C LEU A 56 -0.91 -4.68 10.46
N VAL A 57 0.39 -4.94 10.61
CA VAL A 57 1.25 -4.22 11.55
C VAL A 57 1.30 -2.74 11.20
N GLY A 58 1.44 -2.41 9.91
CA GLY A 58 1.42 -1.02 9.43
C GLY A 58 0.12 -0.31 9.80
N LEU A 59 -1.03 -0.96 9.58
CA LEU A 59 -2.34 -0.41 9.94
C LEU A 59 -2.49 -0.23 11.46
N PHE A 60 -2.02 -1.20 12.25
CA PHE A 60 -2.04 -1.12 13.71
C PHE A 60 -1.16 0.03 14.24
N LEU A 61 0.07 0.15 13.74
CA LEU A 61 0.98 1.24 14.10
C LEU A 61 0.40 2.59 13.70
N TRP A 62 -0.28 2.68 12.56
CA TRP A 62 -0.96 3.90 12.15
C TRP A 62 -2.11 4.28 13.09
N ALA A 63 -2.92 3.30 13.51
CA ALA A 63 -3.99 3.55 14.48
C ALA A 63 -3.42 4.10 15.80
N ILE A 64 -2.32 3.53 16.30
CA ILE A 64 -1.61 4.06 17.47
C ILE A 64 -1.08 5.47 17.20
N ALA A 65 -0.49 5.71 16.03
CA ALA A 65 0.04 7.03 15.66
C ALA A 65 -1.05 8.10 15.68
N ILE A 66 -2.25 7.81 15.15
CA ILE A 66 -3.38 8.74 15.23
C ILE A 66 -3.77 9.01 16.68
N LEU A 67 -3.90 7.96 17.51
CA LEU A 67 -4.26 8.13 18.92
C LEU A 67 -3.23 8.96 19.68
N ALA A 68 -1.94 8.70 19.44
CA ALA A 68 -0.85 9.49 20.02
C ALA A 68 -0.90 10.94 19.54
N MET A 69 -1.09 11.17 18.24
CA MET A 69 -1.24 12.51 17.68
C MET A 69 -2.45 13.25 18.27
N ALA A 70 -3.58 12.58 18.43
CA ALA A 70 -4.77 13.17 19.06
C ALA A 70 -4.51 13.53 20.53
N GLY A 71 -3.87 12.64 21.29
CA GLY A 71 -3.49 12.88 22.68
C GLY A 71 -2.53 14.07 22.84
N VAL A 72 -1.48 14.13 22.01
CA VAL A 72 -0.54 15.26 22.00
C VAL A 72 -1.22 16.56 21.58
N SER A 73 -2.14 16.50 20.60
CA SER A 73 -2.88 17.66 20.13
C SER A 73 -3.77 18.27 21.22
N LEU A 74 -4.36 17.43 22.09
CA LEU A 74 -5.16 17.88 23.22
C LEU A 74 -4.32 18.65 24.26
N LEU A 75 -3.11 18.17 24.53
CA LEU A 75 -2.18 18.84 25.45
C LEU A 75 -1.61 20.14 24.86
N ALA A 76 -1.51 20.23 23.53
CA ALA A 76 -1.00 21.39 22.81
C ALA A 76 -2.07 22.49 22.57
N LEU A 77 -3.31 22.32 23.01
CA LEU A 77 -4.40 23.31 22.85
C LEU A 77 -4.05 24.75 23.28
N PRO A 78 -3.32 24.99 24.39
CA PRO A 78 -2.94 26.36 24.78
C PRO A 78 -1.94 27.00 23.81
N LEU A 79 -1.18 26.17 23.07
CA LEU A 79 -0.14 26.59 22.13
C LEU A 79 -0.66 26.69 20.70
N TRP A 80 -1.85 26.14 20.43
CA TRP A 80 -2.47 26.14 19.10
C TRP A 80 -2.64 27.56 18.52
N ALA A 81 -2.93 28.55 19.36
CA ALA A 81 -3.08 29.95 18.92
C ALA A 81 -1.79 30.53 18.31
N PHE A 82 -0.63 30.02 18.72
CA PHE A 82 0.69 30.40 18.20
C PHE A 82 1.17 29.48 17.07
N ALA A 83 0.53 28.32 16.90
CA ALA A 83 0.90 27.28 15.93
C ALA A 83 -0.14 27.09 14.81
N ALA A 84 -1.11 28.00 14.67
CA ALA A 84 -2.28 27.83 13.82
C ALA A 84 -1.96 27.39 12.36
N PRO A 85 -0.96 27.97 11.65
CA PRO A 85 -0.60 27.51 10.31
C PRO A 85 -0.09 26.07 10.27
N ALA A 86 0.69 25.65 11.28
CA ALA A 86 1.21 24.30 11.36
C ALA A 86 0.11 23.28 11.71
N ALA A 87 -0.84 23.67 12.56
CA ALA A 87 -1.96 22.82 12.96
C ALA A 87 -2.96 22.56 11.81
N THR A 88 -3.24 23.57 10.98
CA THR A 88 -4.12 23.40 9.80
C THR A 88 -3.52 22.43 8.77
N ASN A 89 -2.20 22.51 8.54
CA ASN A 89 -1.51 21.62 7.61
C ASN A 89 -1.51 20.16 8.10
N ALA A 90 -1.36 19.93 9.40
CA ALA A 90 -1.39 18.59 9.99
C ALA A 90 -2.77 17.92 9.83
N PHE A 91 -3.86 18.67 10.01
CA PHE A 91 -5.21 18.15 9.83
C PHE A 91 -5.50 17.76 8.37
N PHE A 92 -5.09 18.61 7.42
CA PHE A 92 -5.23 18.32 5.99
C PHE A 92 -4.44 17.06 5.60
N TYR A 93 -3.20 16.93 6.06
CA TYR A 93 -2.38 15.73 5.85
C TYR A 93 -3.05 14.47 6.38
N MET A 94 -3.61 14.53 7.60
CA MET A 94 -4.32 13.41 8.20
C MET A 94 -5.48 12.96 7.30
N LEU A 95 -6.29 13.90 6.80
CA LEU A 95 -7.43 13.60 5.94
C LEU A 95 -6.99 12.96 4.62
N LEU A 96 -5.95 13.48 3.97
CA LEU A 96 -5.39 12.89 2.74
C LEU A 96 -4.84 11.48 2.97
N SER A 97 -4.21 11.26 4.13
CA SER A 97 -3.60 9.97 4.47
C SER A 97 -4.64 8.85 4.57
N ILE A 98 -5.88 9.16 5.01
CA ILE A 98 -6.95 8.15 5.16
C ILE A 98 -7.16 7.36 3.88
N VAL A 99 -7.13 8.01 2.70
CA VAL A 99 -7.29 7.32 1.41
C VAL A 99 -6.20 6.25 1.21
N GLY A 100 -4.96 6.58 1.54
CA GLY A 100 -3.84 5.62 1.48
C GLY A 100 -4.03 4.43 2.42
N TRP A 101 -4.52 4.68 3.63
CA TRP A 101 -4.82 3.62 4.60
C TRP A 101 -6.02 2.76 4.20
N LEU A 102 -7.03 3.33 3.55
CA LEU A 102 -8.15 2.56 2.99
C LEU A 102 -7.68 1.66 1.84
N LEU A 103 -6.78 2.14 0.98
CA LEU A 103 -6.17 1.32 -0.07
C LEU A 103 -5.33 0.19 0.54
N LEU A 104 -4.54 0.47 1.59
CA LEU A 104 -3.80 -0.56 2.31
C LEU A 104 -4.76 -1.59 2.93
N LEU A 105 -5.83 -1.15 3.58
CA LEU A 105 -6.83 -2.03 4.17
C LEU A 105 -7.50 -2.92 3.10
N ALA A 106 -7.86 -2.34 1.95
CA ALA A 106 -8.43 -3.07 0.81
C ALA A 106 -7.45 -4.08 0.19
N SER A 107 -6.13 -3.83 0.29
CA SER A 107 -5.11 -4.75 -0.20
C SER A 107 -5.03 -6.04 0.63
N ILE A 108 -5.31 -5.98 1.95
CA ILE A 108 -5.04 -7.08 2.89
C ILE A 108 -5.71 -8.40 2.49
N PRO A 109 -7.03 -8.47 2.21
CA PRO A 109 -7.67 -9.72 1.81
C PRO A 109 -7.09 -10.30 0.52
N GLY A 110 -6.72 -9.42 -0.43
CA GLY A 110 -6.08 -9.81 -1.67
C GLY A 110 -4.64 -10.28 -1.48
N LEU A 111 -3.90 -9.68 -0.55
CA LEU A 111 -2.54 -10.09 -0.20
C LEU A 111 -2.53 -11.49 0.44
N PHE A 112 -3.48 -11.78 1.33
CA PHE A 112 -3.63 -13.12 1.92
C PHE A 112 -3.97 -14.19 0.87
N SER A 113 -4.82 -13.85 -0.10
CA SER A 113 -5.22 -14.76 -1.19
C SER A 113 -4.25 -14.77 -2.37
N ARG A 114 -3.14 -14.02 -2.28
CA ARG A 114 -2.15 -13.84 -3.36
C ARG A 114 -2.78 -13.39 -4.69
N SER A 115 -3.82 -12.57 -4.61
CA SER A 115 -4.53 -12.06 -5.77
C SER A 115 -3.84 -10.84 -6.39
N LYS A 116 -4.01 -10.68 -7.71
CA LYS A 116 -3.48 -9.50 -8.42
C LYS A 116 -4.15 -8.20 -7.94
N THR A 117 -5.45 -8.24 -7.67
CA THR A 117 -6.21 -7.10 -7.11
C THR A 117 -5.65 -6.64 -5.76
N GLY A 118 -5.25 -7.57 -4.88
CA GLY A 118 -4.61 -7.20 -3.60
C GLY A 118 -3.28 -6.46 -3.80
N TRP A 119 -2.45 -6.96 -4.72
CA TRP A 119 -1.21 -6.30 -5.09
C TRP A 119 -1.46 -4.93 -5.73
N ASN A 120 -2.48 -4.80 -6.58
CA ASN A 120 -2.86 -3.54 -7.21
C ASN A 120 -3.25 -2.48 -6.17
N PHE A 121 -4.06 -2.83 -5.17
CA PHE A 121 -4.39 -1.88 -4.09
C PHE A 121 -3.17 -1.46 -3.27
N ALA A 122 -2.24 -2.37 -3.00
CA ALA A 122 -0.98 -2.02 -2.36
C ALA A 122 -0.16 -1.05 -3.25
N PHE A 123 -0.14 -1.27 -4.56
CA PHE A 123 0.51 -0.38 -5.53
C PHE A 123 -0.13 1.02 -5.56
N TYR A 124 -1.46 1.09 -5.60
CA TYR A 124 -2.19 2.36 -5.55
C TYR A 124 -1.93 3.10 -4.25
N GLY A 125 -1.90 2.38 -3.11
CA GLY A 125 -1.56 2.95 -1.81
C GLY A 125 -0.15 3.55 -1.79
N SER A 126 0.84 2.85 -2.34
CA SER A 126 2.22 3.36 -2.46
C SER A 126 2.29 4.62 -3.32
N LEU A 127 1.63 4.64 -4.48
CA LEU A 127 1.58 5.83 -5.34
C LEU A 127 0.90 7.01 -4.65
N TRP A 128 -0.21 6.76 -3.95
CA TRP A 128 -0.93 7.78 -3.20
C TRP A 128 -0.05 8.38 -2.09
N GLN A 129 0.71 7.55 -1.37
CA GLN A 129 1.69 8.05 -0.40
C GLN A 129 2.79 8.90 -1.07
N GLY A 130 3.21 8.53 -2.28
CA GLY A 130 4.08 9.37 -3.11
C GLY A 130 3.47 10.75 -3.39
N VAL A 131 2.19 10.81 -3.79
CA VAL A 131 1.47 12.08 -4.00
C VAL A 131 1.43 12.92 -2.72
N ILE A 132 1.12 12.30 -1.58
CA ILE A 132 1.13 12.98 -0.28
C ILE A 132 2.51 13.56 0.03
N ASN A 133 3.58 12.76 -0.15
CA ASN A 133 4.94 13.20 0.11
C ASN A 133 5.35 14.35 -0.81
N LEU A 134 4.86 14.36 -2.05
CA LEU A 134 5.09 15.46 -3.00
C LEU A 134 4.39 16.74 -2.55
N VAL A 135 3.10 16.67 -2.20
CA VAL A 135 2.29 17.83 -1.77
C VAL A 135 2.81 18.41 -0.45
N THR A 136 3.36 17.57 0.42
CA THR A 136 3.98 18.00 1.69
C THR A 136 5.45 18.38 1.58
N PHE A 137 6.02 18.36 0.38
CA PHE A 137 7.45 18.60 0.15
C PHE A 137 8.39 17.68 0.96
N ASN A 138 7.92 16.49 1.36
CA ASN A 138 8.73 15.47 1.99
C ASN A 138 9.51 14.70 0.92
N LEU A 139 10.53 15.35 0.35
CA LEU A 139 11.32 14.81 -0.76
C LEU A 139 12.08 13.55 -0.38
N LEU A 140 12.56 13.45 0.86
CA LEU A 140 13.24 12.26 1.35
C LEU A 140 12.27 11.08 1.42
N GLY A 141 11.09 11.27 2.01
CA GLY A 141 10.03 10.26 2.05
C GLY A 141 9.51 9.91 0.67
N LEU A 142 9.43 10.89 -0.24
CA LEU A 142 9.08 10.66 -1.64
C LEU A 142 10.09 9.75 -2.31
N ILE A 143 11.38 10.10 -2.27
CA ILE A 143 12.40 9.34 -3.00
C ILE A 143 12.62 7.98 -2.33
N VAL A 144 12.96 7.97 -1.05
CA VAL A 144 13.34 6.74 -0.33
C VAL A 144 12.11 5.89 -0.07
N GLY A 145 11.05 6.47 0.48
CA GLY A 145 9.84 5.71 0.84
C GLY A 145 9.15 5.11 -0.38
N LEU A 146 8.95 5.90 -1.44
CA LEU A 146 8.34 5.39 -2.66
C LEU A 146 9.24 4.38 -3.38
N ALA A 147 10.53 4.66 -3.53
CA ALA A 147 11.44 3.75 -4.22
C ALA A 147 11.56 2.41 -3.50
N VAL A 148 11.69 2.43 -2.17
CA VAL A 148 11.77 1.20 -1.35
C VAL A 148 10.45 0.43 -1.41
N SER A 149 9.31 1.12 -1.24
CA SER A 149 8.00 0.49 -1.30
C SER A 149 7.75 -0.16 -2.67
N LEU A 150 7.95 0.59 -3.75
CA LEU A 150 7.76 0.07 -5.11
C LEU A 150 8.76 -1.04 -5.42
N TYR A 151 10.02 -0.94 -5.00
CA TYR A 151 11.01 -1.98 -5.20
C TYR A 151 10.52 -3.33 -4.68
N PHE A 152 10.18 -3.41 -3.38
CA PHE A 152 9.69 -4.67 -2.79
C PHE A 152 8.40 -5.14 -3.46
N LEU A 153 7.49 -4.21 -3.75
CA LEU A 153 6.23 -4.54 -4.39
C LEU A 153 6.43 -5.17 -5.78
N PHE A 154 7.30 -4.60 -6.62
CA PHE A 154 7.61 -5.15 -7.94
C PHE A 154 8.40 -6.46 -7.89
N GLN A 155 9.28 -6.66 -6.89
CA GLN A 155 9.94 -7.96 -6.69
C GLN A 155 8.93 -9.07 -6.36
N MET A 156 7.91 -8.75 -5.56
CA MET A 156 6.87 -9.71 -5.19
C MET A 156 5.79 -9.91 -6.26
N ARG A 157 5.64 -8.97 -7.20
CA ARG A 157 4.59 -8.98 -8.26
C ARG A 157 4.40 -10.34 -8.94
N PRO A 158 5.44 -11.11 -9.34
CA PRO A 158 5.26 -12.38 -10.02
C PRO A 158 4.48 -13.44 -9.21
N TRP A 159 4.42 -13.29 -7.89
CA TRP A 159 3.70 -14.19 -6.99
C TRP A 159 2.21 -13.85 -6.84
N TYR A 160 1.78 -12.70 -7.35
CA TYR A 160 0.40 -12.22 -7.30
C TYR A 160 -0.23 -12.30 -8.71
N GLY A 161 -1.28 -13.11 -8.86
CA GLY A 161 -2.00 -13.27 -10.13
C GLY A 161 -1.67 -14.53 -10.94
N ALA A 162 -0.71 -15.34 -10.52
CA ALA A 162 -0.58 -16.71 -10.99
C ALA A 162 -1.48 -17.59 -10.11
N LYS A 163 -2.48 -18.28 -10.71
CA LYS A 163 -3.10 -19.43 -10.05
C LYS A 163 -1.95 -20.34 -9.60
N LEU A 164 -1.87 -20.61 -8.30
CA LEU A 164 -0.83 -21.41 -7.66
C LEU A 164 -0.46 -22.63 -8.53
N PRO A 165 0.78 -22.76 -9.02
CA PRO A 165 1.28 -24.08 -9.42
C PRO A 165 1.46 -24.87 -8.11
N GLY A 166 0.38 -25.49 -7.63
CA GLY A 166 0.40 -26.24 -6.37
C GLY A 166 -0.97 -26.62 -5.80
N ALA A 167 -2.07 -25.96 -6.17
CA ALA A 167 -3.42 -26.32 -5.70
C ALA A 167 -4.10 -27.41 -6.55
N GLY A 168 -3.32 -28.28 -7.20
CA GLY A 168 -3.83 -29.29 -8.13
C GLY A 168 -2.79 -30.30 -8.62
N GLN A 169 -1.78 -30.62 -7.81
CA GLN A 169 -0.88 -31.75 -8.06
C GLN A 169 -0.65 -32.55 -6.78
N THR A 170 -1.73 -33.01 -6.15
CA THR A 170 -1.66 -34.20 -5.31
C THR A 170 -1.63 -35.41 -6.24
N SER A 171 -0.41 -35.93 -6.42
CA SER A 171 -0.04 -37.29 -6.85
C SER A 171 -1.17 -38.15 -7.43
N ALA A 172 -1.29 -38.17 -8.74
CA ALA A 172 -1.67 -39.40 -9.44
C ALA A 172 -0.39 -40.19 -9.66
N LYS A 173 -0.08 -41.10 -8.73
CA LYS A 173 0.62 -42.37 -8.92
C LYS A 173 0.35 -43.23 -7.69
#